data_AF-A0A645I0E5-F1
#
_entry.id   AF-A0A645I0E5-F1
#
_cell.length_a   1.000
_cell.length_b   1.000
_cell.length_c   1.000
_cell.angle_alpha   90.00
_cell.angle_beta   90.00
_cell.angle_gamma   90.00
#
_symmetry.space_group_name_H-M   'P 1'
#
loop_
_entity.id
_entity.type
_entity.pdbx_description
1 polymer ?
#
loop_
_entity_poly.entity_id
_entity_poly.type
_entity_poly.pdbx_seq_one_letter_code
_entity_poly.pdbx_strand_id
1 'polypeptide(L)'
;MREVVLVANAEGIALSEQDVEEWDAIICALPADGEPSMRQDGKARRKSEVELFSGTVRRLAAKHGLAVPVNDWLYQRVLEMESAY
;
A
#
# COMPACT_ATOMS: atom_id res chain seq x y z
N MET A 1 -6.59 1.36 2.84
CA MET A 1 -7.36 0.10 2.74
C MET A 1 -8.57 0.20 1.83
N ARG A 2 -9.47 1.18 1.97
CA ARG A 2 -10.68 1.31 1.12
C ARG A 2 -10.39 1.41 -0.40
N GLU A 3 -9.31 2.06 -0.81
CA GLU A 3 -8.86 2.03 -2.21
C GLU A 3 -8.52 0.61 -2.70
N VAL A 4 -7.91 -0.21 -1.84
CA VAL A 4 -7.59 -1.61 -2.16
C VAL A 4 -8.86 -2.43 -2.27
N VAL A 5 -9.84 -2.22 -1.39
CA VAL A 5 -11.17 -2.85 -1.48
C VAL A 5 -11.85 -2.51 -2.81
N LEU A 6 -11.86 -1.23 -3.17
CA LEU A 6 -12.44 -0.75 -4.43
C LEU A 6 -11.79 -1.44 -5.64
N VAL A 7 -10.46 -1.52 -5.67
CA VAL A 7 -9.71 -2.16 -6.75
C VAL A 7 -9.91 -3.67 -6.77
N ALA A 8 -9.91 -4.33 -5.61
CA ALA A 8 -10.13 -5.78 -5.49
C ALA A 8 -11.52 -6.17 -6.00
N ASN A 9 -12.56 -5.41 -5.62
CA ASN A 9 -13.92 -5.64 -6.08
C ASN A 9 -14.04 -5.47 -7.62
N ALA A 10 -13.33 -4.52 -8.21
CA ALA A 10 -13.26 -4.37 -9.67
C ALA A 10 -12.51 -5.52 -10.36
N GLU A 11 -11.55 -6.16 -9.69
CA GLU A 11 -10.89 -7.40 -10.12
C GLU A 11 -11.72 -8.67 -9.80
N GLY A 12 -12.95 -8.52 -9.27
CA GLY A 12 -13.85 -9.64 -8.97
C GLY A 12 -13.58 -10.35 -7.64
N ILE A 13 -12.76 -9.76 -6.76
CA ILE A 13 -12.47 -10.26 -5.41
C ILE A 13 -13.31 -9.49 -4.42
N ALA A 14 -14.27 -10.15 -3.79
CA ALA A 14 -15.20 -9.53 -2.85
C ALA A 14 -14.53 -9.22 -1.50
N LEU A 15 -13.98 -8.01 -1.37
CA LEU A 15 -13.57 -7.43 -0.09
C LEU A 15 -14.64 -6.46 0.41
N SER A 16 -14.77 -6.39 1.72
CA SER A 16 -15.78 -5.63 2.45
C SER A 16 -15.15 -4.66 3.45
N GLU A 17 -15.97 -3.82 4.08
CA GLU A 17 -15.50 -2.99 5.20
C GLU A 17 -15.08 -3.84 6.41
N GLN A 18 -15.64 -5.05 6.59
CA GLN A 18 -15.20 -5.95 7.65
C GLN A 18 -13.74 -6.35 7.47
N ASP A 19 -13.29 -6.63 6.24
CA ASP A 19 -11.88 -6.93 5.96
C ASP A 19 -10.96 -5.74 6.30
N VAL A 20 -11.46 -4.51 6.18
CA VAL A 20 -10.73 -3.30 6.59
C VAL A 20 -10.61 -3.22 8.11
N GLU A 21 -11.70 -3.45 8.82
CA GLU A 21 -11.74 -3.44 10.30
C GLU A 21 -10.85 -4.54 10.89
N GLU A 22 -10.87 -5.74 10.31
CA GLU A 22 -10.01 -6.85 10.71
C GLU A 22 -8.53 -6.51 10.50
N TRP A 23 -8.18 -5.89 9.37
CA TRP A 23 -6.81 -5.44 9.15
C TRP A 23 -6.40 -4.33 10.14
N ASP A 24 -7.27 -3.37 10.41
CA ASP A 24 -6.98 -2.31 11.37
C ASP A 24 -6.71 -2.87 12.78
N ALA A 25 -7.49 -3.87 13.20
CA ALA A 25 -7.28 -4.57 14.46
C ALA A 25 -5.91 -5.29 14.53
N ILE A 26 -5.49 -5.95 13.45
CA ILE A 26 -4.16 -6.60 13.41
C ILE A 26 -3.05 -5.56 13.52
N ILE A 27 -3.13 -4.46 12.75
CA ILE A 27 -2.11 -3.39 12.80
C ILE A 27 -2.04 -2.76 14.19
N CYS A 28 -3.18 -2.51 14.82
CA CYS A 28 -3.25 -1.95 16.18
C CYS A 28 -2.68 -2.90 17.26
N ALA A 29 -2.65 -4.21 17.00
CA ALA A 29 -2.08 -5.19 17.91
C ALA A 29 -0.57 -5.39 17.75
N LEU A 30 0.06 -4.80 16.73
CA LEU A 30 1.50 -4.91 16.53
C LEU A 30 2.28 -4.10 17.59
N PRO A 31 3.50 -4.54 17.95
CA PRO A 31 4.35 -3.79 18.87
C PRO A 31 4.58 -2.35 18.37
N ALA A 32 4.54 -1.39 19.29
CA ALA A 32 4.71 0.03 18.95
C ALA A 32 6.10 0.36 18.38
N ASP A 33 7.11 -0.46 18.70
CA ASP A 33 8.46 -0.40 18.17
C ASP A 33 8.70 -1.34 16.97
N GLY A 34 7.66 -2.03 16.50
CA GLY A 34 7.68 -2.86 15.32
C GLY A 34 7.97 -2.04 14.06
N GLU A 35 8.80 -2.58 13.17
CA GLU A 35 9.22 -1.90 11.95
C GLU A 35 8.95 -2.74 10.69
N PRO A 36 8.12 -2.26 9.74
CA PRO A 36 7.85 -2.99 8.50
C PRO A 36 9.09 -3.08 7.60
N SER A 37 9.20 -4.11 6.77
CA SER A 37 10.37 -4.39 5.93
C SER A 37 10.80 -3.20 5.06
N MET A 38 9.87 -2.54 4.37
CA MET A 38 10.16 -1.38 3.53
C MET A 38 10.81 -0.22 4.30
N ARG A 39 10.49 -0.06 5.60
CA ARG A 39 11.13 0.95 6.46
C ARG A 39 12.58 0.56 6.76
N GLN A 40 12.85 -0.72 6.97
CA GLN A 40 14.20 -1.25 7.17
C GLN A 40 15.04 -1.08 5.90
N ASP A 41 14.47 -1.29 4.72
CA ASP A 41 15.13 -1.00 3.43
C ASP A 41 15.51 0.47 3.32
N GLY A 42 14.61 1.38 3.68
CA GLY A 42 14.92 2.81 3.68
C GLY A 42 16.03 3.20 4.65
N LYS A 43 16.12 2.58 5.84
CA LYS A 43 17.26 2.80 6.76
C LYS A 43 18.56 2.30 6.15
N ALA A 44 18.52 1.19 5.42
CA ALA A 44 19.67 0.59 4.77
C ALA A 44 19.96 1.15 3.37
N ARG A 45 19.23 2.18 2.92
CA ARG A 45 19.32 2.77 1.58
C ARG A 45 19.18 1.75 0.45
N ARG A 46 18.31 0.75 0.65
CA ARG A 46 17.92 -0.21 -0.39
C ARG A 46 16.60 0.21 -1.01
N LYS A 47 16.43 -0.13 -2.29
CA LYS A 47 15.13 -0.04 -2.97
C LYS A 47 14.15 -1.00 -2.29
N SER A 48 12.96 -0.50 -1.99
CA SER A 48 11.87 -1.23 -1.35
C SER A 48 10.96 -1.90 -2.38
N GLU A 49 9.98 -2.69 -1.92
CA GLU A 49 8.99 -3.30 -2.82
C GLU A 49 7.81 -2.36 -3.18
N VAL A 50 8.01 -1.04 -3.24
CA VAL A 50 6.94 -0.06 -3.55
C VAL A 50 6.22 -0.36 -4.89
N GLU A 51 6.95 -0.89 -5.87
CA GLU A 51 6.40 -1.32 -7.15
C GLU A 51 5.43 -2.51 -7.02
N LEU A 52 5.73 -3.42 -6.09
CA LEU A 52 4.90 -4.59 -5.82
C LEU A 52 3.61 -4.20 -5.10
N PHE A 53 3.67 -3.21 -4.21
CA PHE A 53 2.52 -2.73 -3.43
C PHE A 53 1.76 -1.61 -4.15
N SER A 54 2.01 -0.34 -3.81
CA SER A 54 1.27 0.79 -4.38
C SER A 54 1.37 0.85 -5.90
N GLY A 55 2.50 0.44 -6.49
CA GLY A 55 2.61 0.32 -7.95
C GLY A 55 1.57 -0.64 -8.56
N THR A 56 1.30 -1.77 -7.92
CA THR A 56 0.29 -2.75 -8.37
C THR A 56 -1.12 -2.20 -8.21
N VAL A 57 -1.44 -1.60 -7.07
CA VAL A 57 -2.78 -1.00 -6.84
C VAL A 57 -3.07 0.07 -7.90
N ARG A 58 -2.10 0.94 -8.20
CA ARG A 58 -2.23 1.98 -9.23
C ARG A 58 -2.46 1.40 -10.63
N ARG A 59 -1.71 0.35 -11.02
CA ARG A 59 -1.89 -0.32 -12.32
C ARG A 59 -3.26 -0.98 -12.45
N LEU A 60 -3.72 -1.69 -11.42
CA LEU A 60 -5.03 -2.32 -11.41
C LEU A 60 -6.16 -1.29 -11.39
N ALA A 61 -6.03 -0.21 -10.62
CA ALA A 61 -6.99 0.89 -10.63
C ALA A 61 -7.12 1.53 -12.02
N ALA A 62 -5.99 1.77 -12.70
CA ALA A 62 -5.98 2.34 -14.04
C ALA A 62 -6.69 1.45 -15.08
N LYS A 63 -6.55 0.12 -14.99
CA LYS A 63 -7.29 -0.84 -15.85
C LYS A 63 -8.80 -0.66 -15.78
N HIS A 64 -9.31 -0.23 -14.63
CA HIS A 64 -10.75 -0.03 -14.37
C HIS A 64 -11.19 1.44 -14.37
N GLY A 65 -10.30 2.38 -14.66
CA GLY A 65 -10.60 3.81 -14.61
C GLY A 65 -10.90 4.33 -13.20
N LEU A 66 -10.35 3.70 -12.16
CA LEU A 66 -10.54 4.06 -10.76
C LEU A 66 -9.44 5.00 -10.27
N ALA A 67 -9.80 5.95 -9.41
CA ALA A 67 -8.85 6.82 -8.73
C ALA A 67 -8.38 6.20 -7.40
N VAL A 68 -7.07 6.24 -7.15
CA VAL A 68 -6.44 5.75 -5.91
C VAL A 68 -5.44 6.79 -5.35
N PRO A 69 -5.91 8.01 -5.02
CA PRO A 69 -5.06 9.14 -4.68
C PRO A 69 -4.12 8.89 -3.49
N VAL A 70 -4.51 8.07 -2.52
CA VAL A 70 -3.65 7.70 -1.38
C VAL A 70 -2.51 6.80 -1.84
N ASN A 71 -2.77 5.80 -2.68
CA ASN A 71 -1.71 4.98 -3.26
C ASN A 71 -0.81 5.77 -4.23
N ASP A 72 -1.36 6.72 -4.98
CA ASP A 72 -0.56 7.63 -5.81
C ASP A 72 0.41 8.44 -4.93
N TRP A 73 -0.10 9.04 -3.85
CA TRP A 73 0.72 9.81 -2.92
C TRP A 73 1.79 8.95 -2.24
N LEU A 74 1.43 7.77 -1.74
CA LEU A 74 2.38 6.84 -1.10
C LEU A 74 3.49 6.41 -2.06
N TYR A 75 3.12 6.03 -3.28
CA TYR A 75 4.06 5.62 -4.32
C TYR A 75 5.07 6.73 -4.63
N GLN A 76 4.58 7.95 -4.89
CA GLN A 76 5.46 9.09 -5.16
C GLN A 76 6.35 9.41 -3.97
N ARG A 77 5.79 9.41 -2.75
CA ARG A 77 6.55 9.76 -1.56
C ARG A 77 7.70 8.80 -1.29
N VAL A 78 7.48 7.50 -1.50
CA VAL A 78 8.55 6.51 -1.37
C VAL A 78 9.61 6.72 -2.45
N LEU A 79 9.23 6.89 -3.73
CA LEU A 79 10.20 7.15 -4.79
C LEU A 79 11.06 8.39 -4.54
N GLU A 80 10.46 9.47 -4.02
CA GLU A 80 11.19 10.67 -3.59
C GLU A 80 12.24 10.34 -2.52
N MET A 81 11.86 9.61 -1.48
CA MET A 81 12.78 9.20 -0.42
C MET A 81 13.92 8.33 -0.98
N GLU A 82 13.59 7.38 -1.85
CA GLU A 82 14.57 6.48 -2.47
C GLU A 82 15.46 7.14 -3.52
N SER A 83 15.09 8.32 -4.02
CA SER A 83 15.94 9.11 -4.93
C SER A 83 17.11 9.80 -4.21
N ALA A 84 17.00 9.94 -2.89
CA ALA A 84 18.02 10.56 -2.04
C ALA A 84 18.97 9.56 -1.36
N TYR A 85 18.87 8.27 -1.72
CA TYR A 85 19.75 7.21 -1.19
C TYR A 85 21.19 7.34 -1.68
#